data_AF-A0A916SJQ4-F1
#
_entry.id   AF-A0A916SJQ4-F1
#
_cell.length_a   1.000
_cell.length_b   1.000
_cell.length_c   1.000
_cell.angle_alpha   90.00
_cell.angle_beta   90.00
_cell.angle_gamma   90.00
#
_symmetry.space_group_name_H-M   'P 1'
#
loop_
_entity.id
_entity.type
_entity.pdbx_description
1 polymer ?
#
loop_
_entity_poly.entity_id
_entity_poly.type
_entity_poly.pdbx_seq_one_letter_code
_entity_poly.pdbx_strand_id
1 'polypeptide(L)'
;MPNAIKRHKLPMLQPRLKELPPRLKVLSSRTLKQKQEANGRTLALDGAAWRKLRASVLSSEPLCRHCTARGLTVIATDLDHRDNNPANNDLINLVPLCHECHSRKTAKDMGHNVRMGCDMQGMPLDHDHPWFNAAQADLMRTAGLDGEKSPATEGPQTDWFPSVSP
;
A
#
# COMPACT_ATOMS: atom_id res chain seq x y z
N MET A 1 -16.40 70.62 64.55
CA MET A 1 -15.81 69.26 64.48
C MET A 1 -16.70 68.42 63.57
N PRO A 2 -16.33 68.15 62.30
CA PRO A 2 -17.19 67.36 61.41
C PRO A 2 -17.07 65.87 61.75
N ASN A 3 -18.21 65.22 61.99
CA ASN A 3 -18.29 63.81 62.35
C ASN A 3 -18.16 62.95 61.09
N ALA A 4 -17.10 62.15 61.01
CA ALA A 4 -16.80 61.31 59.85
C ALA A 4 -17.70 60.05 59.85
N ILE A 5 -18.67 60.01 58.95
CA ILE A 5 -19.54 58.84 58.75
C ILE A 5 -18.70 57.73 58.07
N LYS A 6 -18.36 56.69 58.82
CA LYS A 6 -17.66 55.50 58.31
C LYS A 6 -18.62 54.68 57.43
N ARG A 7 -18.35 54.63 56.12
CA ARG A 7 -19.07 53.74 55.20
C ARG A 7 -18.46 52.34 55.29
N HIS A 8 -19.18 51.40 55.88
CA HIS A 8 -18.76 50.00 55.92
C HIS A 8 -19.06 49.35 54.56
N LYS A 9 -18.01 48.84 53.89
CA LYS A 9 -18.12 48.17 52.59
C LYS A 9 -18.71 46.77 52.82
N LEU A 10 -19.95 46.54 52.39
CA LEU A 10 -20.57 45.22 52.46
C LEU A 10 -19.80 44.25 51.54
N PRO A 11 -19.41 43.05 52.01
CA PRO A 11 -18.77 42.06 51.16
C PRO A 11 -19.80 41.50 50.18
N MET A 12 -19.40 41.35 48.91
CA MET A 12 -20.27 40.75 47.89
C MET A 12 -20.48 39.27 48.21
N LEU A 13 -21.74 38.83 48.29
CA LEU A 13 -22.05 37.41 48.47
C LEU A 13 -21.67 36.64 47.21
N GLN A 14 -20.98 35.52 47.39
CA GLN A 14 -20.65 34.61 46.29
C GLN A 14 -21.93 34.02 45.68
N PRO A 15 -21.96 33.80 44.35
CA PRO A 15 -23.10 33.18 43.70
C PRO A 15 -23.36 31.77 44.27
N ARG A 16 -24.62 31.51 44.61
CA ARG A 16 -25.05 30.28 45.30
C ARG A 16 -25.15 29.06 44.37
N LEU A 17 -25.09 29.27 43.05
CA LEU A 17 -25.16 28.20 42.06
C LEU A 17 -23.76 27.64 41.83
N LYS A 18 -23.53 26.40 42.26
CA LYS A 18 -22.33 25.64 41.89
C LYS A 18 -22.50 25.20 40.43
N GLU A 19 -21.62 25.65 39.55
CA GLU A 19 -21.62 25.17 38.16
C GLU A 19 -21.44 23.64 38.15
N LEU A 20 -22.39 22.94 37.55
CA LEU A 20 -22.29 21.49 37.34
C LEU A 20 -21.29 21.25 36.21
N PRO A 21 -20.38 20.25 36.34
CA PRO A 21 -19.43 19.96 35.28
C PRO A 21 -20.16 19.64 33.97
N PRO A 22 -19.58 19.98 32.81
CA PRO A 22 -20.19 19.71 31.52
C PRO A 22 -20.45 18.21 31.39
N ARG A 23 -21.71 17.87 31.06
CA ARG A 23 -22.18 16.48 30.96
C ARG A 23 -21.49 15.70 29.83
N LEU A 24 -20.93 16.41 28.84
CA LEU A 24 -20.18 15.87 27.72
C LEU A 24 -18.68 16.05 27.97
N LYS A 25 -17.95 14.93 28.00
CA LYS A 25 -16.49 14.93 27.99
C LYS A 25 -16.04 15.36 26.58
N VAL A 26 -15.33 16.48 26.48
CA VAL A 26 -14.68 16.87 25.22
C VAL A 26 -13.57 15.86 24.96
N LEU A 27 -13.79 14.96 24.00
CA LEU A 27 -12.74 14.07 23.53
C LEU A 27 -11.73 14.92 22.75
N SER A 28 -10.51 15.02 23.26
CA SER A 28 -9.43 15.70 22.54
C SER A 28 -9.16 14.97 21.23
N SER A 29 -9.34 15.66 20.11
CA SER A 29 -9.01 15.11 18.80
C SER A 29 -7.49 15.07 18.63
N ARG A 30 -6.95 13.91 18.23
CA ARG A 30 -5.52 13.78 17.90
C ARG A 30 -5.14 14.74 16.77
N THR A 31 -3.96 15.34 16.88
CA THR A 31 -3.38 16.15 15.79
C THR A 31 -3.08 15.27 14.57
N LEU A 32 -2.92 15.88 13.39
CA LEU A 32 -2.55 15.15 12.17
C LEU A 32 -1.25 14.36 12.35
N LYS A 33 -0.22 14.98 12.94
CA LYS A 33 1.07 14.36 13.24
C LYS A 33 0.91 13.12 14.11
N GLN A 34 0.13 13.22 15.21
CA GLN A 34 -0.15 12.08 16.09
C GLN A 34 -0.89 10.95 15.37
N LYS A 35 -1.76 11.25 14.41
CA LYS A 35 -2.44 10.23 13.60
C LYS A 35 -1.47 9.52 12.65
N GLN A 36 -0.62 10.29 11.97
CA GLN A 36 0.39 9.77 11.04
C GLN A 36 1.43 8.90 11.76
N GLU A 37 1.90 9.33 12.94
CA GLU A 37 2.81 8.53 13.78
C GLU A 37 2.15 7.22 14.25
N ALA A 38 0.85 7.26 14.57
CA ALA A 38 0.13 6.07 15.05
C ALA A 38 -0.19 5.05 13.94
N ASN A 39 -0.46 5.50 12.71
CA ASN A 39 -0.85 4.62 11.60
C ASN A 39 0.26 4.38 10.57
N GLY A 40 1.38 5.11 10.66
CA GLY A 40 2.50 5.06 9.72
C GLY A 40 2.19 5.58 8.31
N ARG A 41 1.01 6.17 8.08
CA ARG A 41 0.56 6.59 6.75
C ARG A 41 0.87 8.07 6.54
N THR A 42 1.37 8.40 5.35
CA THR A 42 1.56 9.81 4.94
C THR A 42 0.22 10.46 4.61
N LEU A 43 -0.66 9.73 3.91
CA LEU A 43 -2.01 10.15 3.55
C LEU A 43 -3.07 9.36 4.34
N ALA A 44 -4.07 10.08 4.84
CA ALA A 44 -5.23 9.45 5.45
C ALA A 44 -6.10 8.78 4.38
N LEU A 45 -6.54 7.54 4.63
CA LEU A 45 -7.36 6.74 3.70
C LEU A 45 -8.74 7.36 3.42
N ASP A 46 -9.28 8.10 4.38
CA ASP A 46 -10.50 8.90 4.26
C ASP A 46 -10.22 10.36 3.87
N GLY A 47 -8.98 10.69 3.54
CA GLY A 47 -8.55 12.04 3.17
C GLY A 47 -8.84 12.38 1.70
N ALA A 48 -9.03 13.67 1.40
CA ALA A 48 -9.25 14.14 0.03
C ALA A 48 -8.05 13.85 -0.89
N ALA A 49 -6.82 13.95 -0.38
CA ALA A 49 -5.60 13.65 -1.14
C ALA A 49 -5.56 12.19 -1.60
N TRP A 50 -5.86 11.24 -0.70
CA TRP A 50 -5.93 9.83 -1.06
C TRP A 50 -7.05 9.53 -2.06
N ARG A 51 -8.25 10.11 -1.88
CA ARG A 51 -9.35 9.95 -2.84
C ARG A 51 -8.96 10.42 -4.26
N LYS A 52 -8.27 11.56 -4.37
CA LYS A 52 -7.79 12.09 -5.66
C LYS A 52 -6.75 11.18 -6.30
N LEU A 53 -5.73 10.77 -5.54
CA LEU A 53 -4.71 9.83 -6.01
C LEU A 53 -5.35 8.51 -6.47
N ARG A 54 -6.28 7.99 -5.66
CA ARG A 54 -7.00 6.76 -5.98
C ARG A 54 -7.80 6.85 -7.28
N ALA A 55 -8.56 7.93 -7.45
CA ALA A 55 -9.31 8.16 -8.67
C ALA A 55 -8.39 8.27 -9.90
N SER A 56 -7.24 8.94 -9.77
CA SER A 56 -6.27 9.08 -10.86
C SER A 56 -5.71 7.72 -11.30
N VAL A 57 -5.26 6.88 -10.37
CA VAL A 57 -4.66 5.58 -10.69
C VAL A 57 -5.71 4.62 -11.26
N LEU A 58 -6.90 4.56 -10.66
CA LEU A 58 -7.98 3.69 -11.16
C LEU A 58 -8.52 4.16 -12.51
N SER A 59 -8.45 5.45 -12.83
CA SER A 59 -8.81 5.96 -14.16
C SER A 59 -7.77 5.60 -15.21
N SER A 60 -6.48 5.59 -14.86
CA SER A 60 -5.42 5.19 -15.80
C SER A 60 -5.35 3.68 -16.00
N GLU A 61 -5.63 2.91 -14.96
CA GLU A 61 -5.55 1.45 -14.98
C GLU A 61 -6.80 0.86 -14.31
N PRO A 62 -7.90 0.69 -15.07
CA PRO A 62 -9.20 0.30 -14.52
C PRO A 62 -9.33 -1.20 -14.22
N LEU A 63 -8.34 -2.02 -14.60
CA LEU A 63 -8.38 -3.47 -14.43
C LEU A 63 -7.48 -3.92 -13.27
N CYS A 64 -7.89 -4.98 -12.60
CA CYS A 64 -7.12 -5.61 -11.53
C CYS A 64 -5.88 -6.30 -12.11
N ARG A 65 -4.68 -5.83 -11.74
CA ARG A 65 -3.41 -6.42 -12.21
C ARG A 65 -3.29 -7.92 -11.96
N HIS A 66 -3.73 -8.39 -10.80
CA HIS A 66 -3.70 -9.83 -10.47
C HIS A 66 -4.69 -10.66 -11.29
N CYS A 67 -5.83 -10.09 -11.68
CA CYS A 67 -6.77 -10.79 -12.56
C CYS A 67 -6.26 -10.78 -14.00
N THR A 68 -5.75 -9.65 -14.48
CA THR A 68 -5.19 -9.52 -15.83
C THR A 68 -4.01 -10.47 -16.04
N ALA A 69 -3.14 -10.64 -15.03
CA ALA A 69 -2.04 -11.62 -15.08
C ALA A 69 -2.51 -13.08 -15.19
N ARG A 70 -3.76 -13.37 -14.82
CA ARG A 70 -4.42 -14.68 -14.96
C ARG A 70 -5.32 -14.77 -16.20
N GLY A 71 -5.25 -13.79 -17.10
CA GLY A 71 -6.10 -13.71 -18.29
C GLY A 71 -7.56 -13.32 -18.02
N LEU A 72 -7.87 -12.82 -16.82
CA LEU A 72 -9.22 -12.41 -16.42
C LEU A 72 -9.40 -10.89 -16.55
N THR A 73 -10.56 -10.47 -17.05
CA THR A 73 -10.93 -9.05 -17.13
C THR A 73 -11.84 -8.69 -15.96
N VAL A 74 -11.26 -8.15 -14.89
CA VAL A 74 -11.99 -7.75 -13.67
C VAL A 74 -11.63 -6.32 -13.31
N ILE A 75 -12.62 -5.50 -12.99
CA ILE A 75 -12.43 -4.10 -12.62
C ILE A 75 -11.66 -4.00 -11.30
N ALA A 76 -10.67 -3.10 -11.25
CA ALA A 76 -10.00 -2.74 -10.02
C ALA A 76 -10.90 -1.83 -9.18
N THR A 77 -11.14 -2.25 -7.93
CA THR A 77 -11.94 -1.47 -6.98
C THR A 77 -11.05 -0.80 -5.96
N ASP A 78 -9.95 -1.44 -5.58
CA ASP A 78 -9.04 -1.08 -4.50
C ASP A 78 -7.63 -0.76 -5.02
N LEU A 79 -6.87 -0.02 -4.20
CA LEU A 79 -5.45 0.24 -4.42
C LEU A 79 -4.66 -0.30 -3.25
N ASP A 80 -3.59 -1.01 -3.59
CA ASP A 80 -2.70 -1.66 -2.66
C ASP A 80 -1.25 -1.15 -2.83
N HIS A 81 -0.47 -1.22 -1.77
CA HIS A 81 0.95 -0.89 -1.76
C HIS A 81 1.77 -2.16 -2.01
N ARG A 82 2.51 -2.22 -3.14
CA ARG A 82 3.32 -3.39 -3.52
C ARG A 82 4.36 -3.76 -2.46
N ASP A 83 4.98 -2.76 -1.84
CA ASP A 83 6.01 -2.92 -0.81
C ASP A 83 5.44 -3.04 0.62
N ASN A 84 4.11 -3.04 0.79
CA ASN A 84 3.43 -2.99 2.08
C ASN A 84 3.80 -1.77 2.96
N ASN A 85 4.43 -0.74 2.39
CA ASN A 85 4.75 0.49 3.10
C ASN A 85 3.63 1.53 2.89
N PRO A 86 2.79 1.81 3.90
CA PRO A 86 1.66 2.71 3.74
C PRO A 86 2.04 4.19 3.63
N ALA A 87 3.33 4.52 3.79
CA ALA A 87 3.87 5.86 3.55
C ALA A 87 4.25 6.10 2.08
N ASN A 88 4.56 5.04 1.33
CA ASN A 88 5.07 5.09 -0.03
C ASN A 88 3.93 5.16 -1.06
N ASN A 89 3.52 6.36 -1.44
CA ASN A 89 2.43 6.57 -2.41
C ASN A 89 2.92 6.79 -3.85
N ASP A 90 4.13 6.32 -4.19
CA ASP A 90 4.64 6.38 -5.55
C ASP A 90 3.73 5.59 -6.51
N LEU A 91 3.47 6.14 -7.70
CA LEU A 91 2.55 5.54 -8.67
C LEU A 91 2.98 4.12 -9.08
N ILE A 92 4.29 3.85 -9.13
CA ILE A 92 4.84 2.53 -9.44
C ILE A 92 4.61 1.52 -8.30
N ASN A 93 4.47 2.00 -7.06
CA ASN A 93 4.24 1.18 -5.88
C ASN A 93 2.76 0.85 -5.72
N LEU A 94 1.86 1.69 -6.26
CA LEU A 94 0.43 1.47 -6.19
C LEU A 94 -0.03 0.43 -7.22
N VAL A 95 -0.81 -0.52 -6.74
CA VAL A 95 -1.30 -1.67 -7.51
C VAL A 95 -2.83 -1.65 -7.51
N PRO A 96 -3.47 -1.44 -8.68
CA PRO A 96 -4.92 -1.61 -8.86
C PRO A 96 -5.33 -3.08 -8.71
N LEU A 97 -6.20 -3.35 -7.75
CA LEU A 97 -6.71 -4.68 -7.45
C LEU A 97 -8.24 -4.68 -7.31
N CYS A 98 -8.88 -5.79 -7.66
CA CYS A 98 -10.25 -6.03 -7.22
C CYS A 98 -10.27 -6.38 -5.72
N HIS A 99 -11.43 -6.21 -5.09
CA HIS A 99 -11.61 -6.44 -3.65
C HIS A 99 -11.11 -7.83 -3.19
N GLU A 100 -11.43 -8.88 -3.95
CA GLU A 100 -11.01 -10.25 -3.63
C GLU A 100 -9.50 -10.44 -3.67
N CYS A 101 -8.83 -9.88 -4.69
CA CYS A 101 -7.38 -9.97 -4.83
C CYS A 101 -6.67 -9.17 -3.73
N HIS A 102 -7.18 -7.99 -3.39
CA HIS A 102 -6.67 -7.19 -2.29
C HIS A 102 -6.82 -7.92 -0.95
N SER A 103 -8.02 -8.42 -0.64
CA SER A 103 -8.29 -9.19 0.59
C SER A 103 -7.37 -10.41 0.74
N ARG A 104 -7.18 -11.17 -0.34
CA ARG A 104 -6.24 -12.30 -0.37
C ARG A 104 -4.81 -11.87 -0.10
N LYS A 105 -4.35 -10.77 -0.72
CA LYS A 105 -3.00 -10.26 -0.49
C LYS A 105 -2.84 -9.85 0.98
N THR A 106 -3.78 -9.08 1.53
CA THR A 106 -3.78 -8.71 2.94
C THR A 106 -3.71 -9.93 3.85
N ALA A 107 -4.50 -10.97 3.57
CA ALA A 107 -4.47 -12.19 4.36
C ALA A 107 -3.10 -12.89 4.28
N LYS A 108 -2.48 -12.96 3.09
CA LYS A 108 -1.12 -13.49 2.90
C LYS A 108 -0.08 -12.66 3.67
N ASP A 109 -0.16 -11.32 3.59
CA ASP A 109 0.73 -10.38 4.30
C ASP A 109 0.61 -10.50 5.83
N MET A 110 -0.59 -10.82 6.34
CA MET A 110 -0.85 -11.09 7.75
C MET A 110 -0.43 -12.52 8.19
N GLY A 111 0.16 -13.31 7.29
CA GLY A 111 0.63 -14.66 7.58
C GLY A 111 -0.45 -15.74 7.55
N HIS A 112 -1.64 -15.45 7.03
CA HIS A 112 -2.66 -16.47 6.84
C HIS A 112 -2.34 -17.36 5.63
N ASN A 113 -2.70 -18.65 5.73
CA ASN A 113 -2.58 -19.59 4.62
C ASN A 113 -3.75 -19.37 3.65
N VAL A 114 -3.49 -18.67 2.54
CA VAL A 114 -4.49 -18.43 1.49
C VAL A 114 -4.28 -19.41 0.34
N ARG A 115 -5.30 -20.21 0.02
CA ARG A 115 -5.25 -21.19 -1.07
C ARG A 115 -6.10 -20.74 -2.25
N MET A 116 -5.56 -20.90 -3.44
CA MET A 116 -6.20 -20.48 -4.71
C MET A 116 -7.05 -21.57 -5.36
N GLY A 117 -6.96 -22.81 -4.90
CA GLY A 117 -7.59 -23.97 -5.53
C GLY A 117 -6.77 -24.51 -6.71
N CYS A 118 -7.39 -25.40 -7.49
CA CYS A 118 -6.81 -26.01 -8.69
C CYS A 118 -7.73 -25.78 -9.91
N ASP A 119 -7.16 -25.83 -11.10
CA ASP A 119 -7.90 -25.83 -12.37
C ASP A 119 -8.53 -27.20 -12.69
N MET A 120 -9.13 -27.33 -13.88
CA MET A 120 -9.78 -28.56 -14.35
C MET A 120 -8.79 -29.72 -14.56
N GLN A 121 -7.51 -29.41 -14.71
CA GLN A 121 -6.42 -30.37 -14.86
C GLN A 121 -5.81 -30.75 -13.50
N GLY A 122 -6.30 -30.16 -12.40
CA GLY A 122 -5.78 -30.38 -11.05
C GLY A 122 -4.53 -29.57 -10.73
N MET A 123 -4.14 -28.62 -11.60
CA MET A 123 -2.97 -27.78 -11.39
C MET A 123 -3.30 -26.61 -10.46
N PRO A 124 -2.43 -26.27 -9.49
CA PRO A 124 -2.65 -25.13 -8.59
C PRO A 124 -2.80 -23.81 -9.36
N LEU A 125 -3.79 -23.00 -8.97
CA LEU A 125 -4.02 -21.67 -9.56
C LEU A 125 -3.05 -20.59 -9.03
N ASP A 126 -2.24 -20.91 -8.03
CA ASP A 126 -1.20 -20.03 -7.51
C ASP A 126 0.08 -20.20 -8.33
N HIS A 127 0.53 -19.13 -8.99
CA HIS A 127 1.74 -19.14 -9.80
C HIS A 127 3.00 -19.36 -8.94
N ASP A 128 2.99 -18.97 -7.67
CA ASP A 128 4.12 -19.17 -6.77
C ASP A 128 4.18 -20.61 -6.22
N HIS A 129 3.23 -21.48 -6.56
CA HIS A 129 3.20 -22.84 -6.05
C HIS A 129 4.35 -23.68 -6.64
N PRO A 130 5.10 -24.46 -5.83
CA PRO A 130 6.26 -25.23 -6.31
C PRO A 130 5.95 -26.13 -7.51
N TRP A 131 4.79 -26.77 -7.50
CA TRP A 131 4.36 -27.65 -8.58
C TRP A 131 3.99 -26.90 -9.87
N PHE A 132 3.50 -25.65 -9.77
CA PHE A 132 3.21 -24.82 -10.93
C PHE A 132 4.50 -24.40 -11.62
N ASN A 133 5.48 -23.90 -10.86
CA ASN A 133 6.78 -23.49 -11.39
C ASN A 133 7.57 -24.65 -11.99
N ALA A 134 7.57 -25.82 -11.36
CA ALA A 134 8.22 -27.01 -11.88
C ALA A 134 7.61 -27.46 -13.22
N ALA A 135 6.28 -27.47 -13.31
CA ALA A 135 5.58 -27.83 -14.55
C ALA A 135 5.84 -26.81 -15.67
N GLN A 136 5.85 -25.50 -15.36
CA GLN A 136 6.12 -24.46 -16.34
C GLN A 136 7.58 -24.53 -16.86
N ALA A 137 8.54 -24.82 -16.00
CA ALA A 137 9.92 -25.04 -16.39
C ALA A 137 10.08 -26.26 -17.33
N ASP A 138 9.38 -27.36 -17.06
CA ASP A 138 9.37 -28.54 -17.93
C ASP A 138 8.67 -28.25 -19.28
N LEU A 139 7.58 -27.49 -19.27
CA LEU A 139 6.89 -27.04 -20.48
C LEU A 139 7.77 -26.15 -21.35
N MET A 140 8.53 -25.23 -20.74
CA MET A 140 9.51 -24.39 -21.46
C MET A 140 10.65 -25.22 -22.06
N ARG A 141 11.12 -26.24 -21.34
CA ARG A 141 12.17 -27.16 -21.80
C ARG A 141 11.72 -28.06 -22.95
N THR A 142 10.52 -28.62 -22.83
CA THR A 142 9.92 -29.45 -23.90
C THR A 142 9.55 -28.64 -25.14
N ALA A 143 9.22 -27.36 -24.98
CA ALA A 143 9.01 -26.43 -26.09
C ALA A 143 10.33 -25.95 -26.75
N GLY A 144 11.50 -26.32 -26.22
CA GLY A 144 12.81 -25.92 -26.76
C GLY A 144 13.07 -24.41 -26.66
N LEU A 145 12.46 -23.73 -25.68
CA LEU A 145 12.59 -22.28 -25.46
C LEU A 145 13.63 -21.95 -24.38
N ASP A 146 14.32 -22.95 -23.85
CA ASP A 146 15.47 -22.82 -22.96
C ASP A 146 16.74 -22.47 -23.75
N GLY A 147 16.79 -21.23 -24.23
CA GLY A 147 18.05 -20.55 -24.53
C GLY A 147 18.91 -21.18 -25.62
N GLU A 148 18.52 -20.97 -26.88
CA GLU A 148 19.54 -20.69 -27.88
C GLU A 148 20.25 -19.39 -27.46
N LYS A 149 21.47 -19.51 -26.90
CA LYS A 149 22.41 -18.37 -26.87
C LYS A 149 22.46 -17.83 -28.29
N SER A 150 22.15 -16.55 -28.49
CA SER A 150 22.28 -15.90 -29.79
C SER A 150 23.67 -16.19 -30.39
N PRO A 151 23.79 -16.87 -31.54
CA PRO A 151 25.06 -17.04 -32.22
C PRO A 151 25.25 -15.84 -33.15
N ALA A 152 25.48 -14.64 -32.59
CA ALA A 152 25.70 -13.45 -33.42
C ALA A 152 26.44 -12.32 -32.71
N THR A 153 27.55 -12.63 -32.02
CA THR A 153 28.67 -11.68 -31.90
C THR A 153 29.99 -12.45 -31.83
N GLU A 154 30.23 -13.33 -32.80
CA GLU A 154 31.60 -13.59 -33.22
C GLU A 154 32.02 -12.42 -34.13
N GLY A 155 32.38 -11.31 -33.49
CA GLY A 155 33.14 -10.27 -34.20
C GLY A 155 34.45 -10.91 -34.67
N PRO A 156 34.92 -10.61 -35.89
CA PRO A 156 36.16 -11.18 -36.39
C PRO A 156 37.29 -10.81 -35.43
N GLN A 157 37.92 -11.84 -34.86
CA GLN A 157 39.15 -11.76 -34.10
C GLN A 157 40.19 -11.10 -35.02
N THR A 158 40.42 -9.81 -34.81
CA THR A 158 41.51 -9.11 -35.48
C THR A 158 42.76 -9.42 -34.69
N ASP A 159 43.64 -10.18 -35.33
CA ASP A 159 44.93 -10.59 -34.82
C ASP A 159 45.75 -9.34 -34.45
N TRP A 160 45.90 -9.13 -33.14
CA TRP A 160 46.79 -8.12 -32.60
C TRP A 160 48.23 -8.57 -32.87
N PHE A 161 48.83 -8.01 -33.92
CA PHE A 161 50.22 -8.23 -34.33
C PHE A 161 51.20 -8.22 -33.15
N PRO A 162 52.14 -9.20 -33.04
CA PRO A 162 53.34 -9.04 -32.25
C PRO A 162 54.45 -8.47 -33.15
N SER A 163 55.11 -7.41 -32.71
CA SER A 163 56.53 -7.20 -33.07
C SER A 163 57.19 -6.23 -32.11
N VAL A 164 58.03 -6.81 -31.27
CA VAL A 164 59.04 -6.15 -30.45
C VAL A 164 60.34 -6.10 -31.27
N SER A 165 60.87 -4.88 -31.46
CA SER A 165 62.30 -4.51 -31.58
C SER A 165 63.07 -4.92 -32.86
N PRO A 166 64.23 -4.31 -33.18
CA PRO A 166 65.25 -3.66 -32.33
C PRO A 166 64.96 -2.22 -31.91
#